data_AF-A0A9Q0MKP3-F1
#
_entry.id   AF-A0A9Q0MKP3-F1
#
_cell.length_a   1.000
_cell.length_b   1.000
_cell.length_c   1.000
_cell.angle_alpha   90.00
_cell.angle_beta   90.00
_cell.angle_gamma   90.00
#
_symmetry.space_group_name_H-M   'P 1'
#
loop_
_entity.id
_entity.type
_entity.pdbx_description
1 polymer ?
#
loop_
_entity_poly.entity_id
_entity_poly.type
_entity_poly.pdbx_seq_one_letter_code
_entity_poly.pdbx_strand_id
1 'polypeptide(L)'
;ILGGVTLSPRPDIRCKQNISDLSVCDTDQKAMAIDENYCLSVDHLGRPVDIYHDPDYVMKCIGFWKENLKSYLITYDDLDPLSKYRCWVYQRADLNRVLMSQAVGAFCHIKQDVTSSNFTEGAVVALDMTEYERERDQCPMHFDDGSNPWLQTESFIKIFDWDFFKSSTSPIKTTLQM
;
A
#
# COMPACT_ATOMS: atom_id res chain seq x y z
N ILE A 1 -25.18 -2.96 -41.75
CA ILE A 1 -23.89 -3.50 -42.26
C ILE A 1 -23.93 -5.00 -42.03
N LEU A 2 -24.03 -5.77 -43.12
CA LEU A 2 -24.03 -7.24 -43.16
C LEU A 2 -22.61 -7.69 -43.52
N GLY A 3 -21.97 -8.50 -42.67
CA GLY A 3 -20.80 -9.30 -43.06
C GLY A 3 -19.44 -8.60 -43.15
N GLY A 4 -19.18 -7.56 -42.37
CA GLY A 4 -17.82 -7.02 -42.22
C GLY A 4 -17.06 -7.76 -41.12
N VAL A 5 -15.99 -8.49 -41.49
CA VAL A 5 -15.01 -8.99 -40.51
C VAL A 5 -14.34 -7.75 -39.92
N THR A 6 -14.50 -7.51 -38.62
CA THR A 6 -13.74 -6.45 -37.95
C THR A 6 -12.25 -6.76 -38.16
N LEU A 7 -11.47 -5.78 -38.64
CA LEU A 7 -10.03 -5.91 -38.92
C LEU A 7 -9.21 -6.38 -37.70
N SER A 8 -9.79 -6.28 -36.50
CA SER A 8 -9.33 -6.98 -35.31
C SER A 8 -10.51 -7.79 -34.73
N PRO A 9 -10.39 -9.11 -34.51
CA PRO A 9 -11.38 -9.84 -33.74
C PRO A 9 -11.41 -9.24 -32.33
N ARG A 10 -12.61 -8.93 -31.81
CA ARG A 10 -12.73 -8.62 -30.39
C ARG A 10 -12.33 -9.88 -29.63
N PRO A 11 -11.26 -9.87 -28.81
CA PRO A 11 -10.87 -11.05 -28.06
C PRO A 11 -12.00 -11.43 -27.10
N ASP A 12 -12.36 -12.72 -27.08
CA ASP A 12 -13.22 -13.27 -26.02
C ASP A 12 -12.34 -13.40 -24.77
N ILE A 13 -12.50 -12.46 -23.83
CA ILE A 13 -11.71 -12.39 -22.60
C ILE A 13 -12.28 -13.42 -21.64
N ARG A 14 -11.73 -14.64 -21.67
CA ARG A 14 -12.08 -15.70 -20.72
C ARG A 14 -10.94 -15.94 -19.75
N CYS A 15 -11.16 -15.56 -18.52
CA CYS A 15 -10.21 -15.86 -17.46
C CYS A 15 -10.25 -17.34 -17.08
N LYS A 16 -9.08 -18.00 -17.08
CA LYS A 16 -8.95 -19.41 -16.67
C LYS A 16 -8.76 -19.58 -15.17
N GLN A 17 -8.03 -18.65 -14.55
CA GLN A 17 -7.69 -18.68 -13.14
C GLN A 17 -7.83 -17.27 -12.60
N ASN A 18 -8.64 -17.14 -11.56
CA ASN A 18 -8.85 -15.88 -10.88
C ASN A 18 -8.21 -15.99 -9.50
N ILE A 19 -7.36 -15.02 -9.16
CA ILE A 19 -6.63 -14.97 -7.89
C ILE A 19 -6.73 -13.57 -7.32
N SER A 20 -6.65 -13.42 -6.00
CA SER A 20 -6.45 -12.10 -5.39
C SER A 20 -4.97 -11.71 -5.50
N ASP A 21 -4.68 -10.49 -5.90
CA ASP A 21 -3.32 -9.98 -6.03
C ASP A 21 -3.07 -8.75 -5.15
N LEU A 22 -1.86 -8.66 -4.60
CA LEU A 22 -1.34 -7.51 -3.87
C LEU A 22 0.00 -7.16 -4.50
N SER A 23 0.09 -5.97 -5.08
CA SER A 23 1.28 -5.50 -5.78
C SER A 23 1.74 -4.12 -5.32
N VAL A 24 3.06 -3.91 -5.32
CA VAL A 24 3.72 -2.66 -4.89
C VAL A 24 4.79 -2.28 -5.91
N CYS A 25 4.33 -1.93 -7.11
CA CYS A 25 5.20 -1.80 -8.30
C CYS A 25 5.45 -0.34 -8.73
N ASP A 26 4.99 0.63 -7.94
CA ASP A 26 5.22 2.06 -8.22
C ASP A 26 6.71 2.43 -8.12
N THR A 27 7.16 3.47 -8.83
CA THR A 27 8.59 3.88 -8.85
C THR A 27 9.11 4.22 -7.47
N ASP A 28 8.25 4.80 -6.63
CA ASP A 28 8.56 5.17 -5.26
C ASP A 28 8.24 4.05 -4.26
N GLN A 29 7.65 2.93 -4.70
CA GLN A 29 7.10 1.84 -3.87
C GLN A 29 6.18 2.34 -2.74
N LYS A 30 5.52 3.48 -2.95
CA LYS A 30 4.61 4.11 -1.97
C LYS A 30 3.15 3.78 -2.24
N ALA A 31 2.82 3.16 -3.35
CA ALA A 31 1.45 2.76 -3.66
C ALA A 31 1.32 1.24 -3.59
N MET A 32 0.32 0.77 -2.85
CA MET A 32 -0.09 -0.63 -2.80
C MET A 32 -1.40 -0.75 -3.57
N ALA A 33 -1.44 -1.66 -4.53
CA ALA A 33 -2.63 -2.02 -5.27
C ALA A 33 -3.15 -3.36 -4.77
N ILE A 34 -4.45 -3.42 -4.49
CA ILE A 34 -5.17 -4.63 -4.11
C ILE A 34 -6.20 -4.90 -5.19
N ASP A 35 -6.20 -6.12 -5.68
CA ASP A 35 -7.19 -6.64 -6.62
C ASP A 35 -7.78 -7.93 -6.06
N GLU A 36 -9.11 -7.99 -5.97
CA GLU A 36 -9.80 -9.20 -5.53
C GLU A 36 -9.74 -10.29 -6.61
N ASN A 37 -9.81 -9.88 -7.88
CA ASN A 37 -10.09 -10.74 -9.02
C ASN A 37 -9.10 -10.51 -10.17
N TYR A 38 -7.83 -10.87 -9.93
CA TYR A 38 -6.76 -10.82 -10.91
C TYR A 38 -6.80 -12.02 -11.84
N CYS A 39 -6.84 -11.74 -13.14
CA CYS A 39 -6.85 -12.77 -14.15
C CYS A 39 -5.46 -13.29 -14.50
N LEU A 40 -5.08 -14.42 -13.93
CA LEU A 40 -3.83 -15.11 -14.23
C LEU A 40 -3.96 -16.01 -15.49
N SER A 41 -4.31 -15.42 -16.63
CA SER A 41 -4.33 -16.16 -17.89
C SER A 41 -3.67 -15.42 -19.04
N VAL A 42 -2.98 -16.19 -19.88
CA VAL A 42 -2.28 -15.68 -21.07
C VAL A 42 -2.89 -16.23 -22.35
N ASP A 43 -2.83 -15.43 -23.40
CA ASP A 43 -3.24 -15.81 -24.76
C ASP A 43 -2.18 -16.75 -25.39
N HIS A 44 -2.47 -17.32 -26.56
CA HIS A 44 -1.56 -18.17 -27.34
C HIS A 44 -0.21 -17.52 -27.67
N LEU A 45 -0.11 -16.19 -27.61
CA LEU A 45 1.13 -15.41 -27.78
C LEU A 45 1.85 -15.11 -26.46
N GLY A 46 1.37 -15.61 -25.33
CA GLY A 46 1.96 -15.35 -24.00
C GLY A 46 1.69 -13.94 -23.45
N ARG A 47 0.76 -13.19 -24.05
CA ARG A 47 0.32 -11.87 -23.55
C ARG A 47 -0.79 -12.04 -22.51
N PRO A 48 -0.91 -11.15 -21.52
CA PRO A 48 -2.05 -11.17 -20.59
C PRO A 48 -3.36 -11.06 -21.39
N VAL A 49 -4.34 -11.88 -21.02
CA VAL A 49 -5.67 -11.91 -21.67
C VAL A 49 -6.47 -10.67 -21.28
N ASP A 50 -6.33 -10.21 -20.04
CA ASP A 50 -6.92 -8.97 -19.57
C ASP A 50 -5.95 -7.80 -19.79
N ILE A 51 -6.31 -6.93 -20.72
CA ILE A 51 -5.54 -5.73 -21.09
C ILE A 51 -6.19 -4.44 -20.57
N TYR A 52 -7.34 -4.54 -19.91
CA TYR A 52 -8.10 -3.41 -19.35
C TYR A 52 -8.25 -3.55 -17.84
N HIS A 53 -7.26 -4.19 -17.23
CA HIS A 53 -7.26 -4.48 -15.81
C HIS A 53 -6.85 -3.23 -15.02
N ASP A 54 -7.77 -2.73 -14.20
CA ASP A 54 -7.52 -1.69 -13.22
C ASP A 54 -7.68 -2.30 -11.81
N PRO A 55 -6.78 -2.00 -10.86
CA PRO A 55 -6.90 -2.53 -9.51
C PRO A 55 -8.14 -1.97 -8.79
N ASP A 56 -8.79 -2.81 -8.00
CA ASP A 56 -9.99 -2.44 -7.24
C ASP A 56 -9.70 -1.34 -6.21
N TYR A 57 -8.53 -1.39 -5.58
CA TYR A 57 -8.18 -0.48 -4.52
C TYR A 57 -6.70 -0.09 -4.55
N VAL A 58 -6.42 1.22 -4.47
CA VAL A 58 -5.06 1.76 -4.47
C VAL A 58 -4.87 2.65 -3.26
N MET A 59 -3.94 2.24 -2.40
CA MET A 59 -3.59 2.98 -1.19
C MET A 59 -2.17 3.51 -1.26
N LYS A 60 -1.95 4.73 -0.77
CA LYS A 60 -0.61 5.33 -0.65
C LYS A 60 -0.07 5.11 0.76
N CYS A 61 1.03 4.38 0.90
CA CYS A 61 1.83 4.28 2.12
C CYS A 61 2.48 5.64 2.44
N ILE A 62 2.27 6.13 3.66
CA ILE A 62 2.87 7.38 4.15
C ILE A 62 3.96 7.11 5.17
N GLY A 63 3.79 6.07 5.97
CA GLY A 63 4.74 5.73 7.01
C GLY A 63 4.41 4.41 7.68
N PHE A 64 5.43 3.83 8.28
CA PHE A 64 5.34 2.59 9.03
C PHE A 64 6.24 2.73 10.27
N TRP A 65 5.87 2.05 11.34
CA TRP A 65 6.71 1.94 12.54
C TRP A 65 6.38 0.67 13.30
N LYS A 66 7.25 0.34 14.25
CA LYS A 66 7.10 -0.84 15.11
C LYS A 66 6.99 -0.41 16.57
N GLU A 67 5.96 -0.90 17.26
CA GLU A 67 5.75 -0.65 18.68
C GLU A 67 5.13 -1.88 19.34
N ASN A 68 5.57 -2.24 20.55
CA ASN A 68 4.99 -3.34 21.34
C ASN A 68 4.89 -4.68 20.58
N LEU A 69 5.94 -5.05 19.83
CA LEU A 69 6.00 -6.25 18.96
C LEU A 69 5.00 -6.28 17.79
N LYS A 70 4.32 -5.16 17.53
CA LYS A 70 3.41 -4.99 16.39
C LYS A 70 4.03 -4.05 15.36
N SER A 71 3.76 -4.32 14.10
CA SER A 71 4.12 -3.44 12.99
C SER A 71 2.88 -2.70 12.51
N TYR A 72 3.00 -1.38 12.44
CA TYR A 72 1.94 -0.47 12.04
C TYR A 72 2.27 0.17 10.70
N LEU A 73 1.24 0.34 9.89
CA LEU A 73 1.31 0.94 8.57
C LEU A 73 0.21 1.98 8.43
N ILE A 74 0.58 3.20 8.06
CA ILE A 74 -0.36 4.28 7.76
C ILE A 74 -0.46 4.43 6.25
N THR A 75 -1.69 4.30 5.79
CA THR A 75 -2.04 4.50 4.40
C THR A 75 -2.93 5.72 4.25
N TYR A 76 -2.91 6.28 3.06
CA TYR A 76 -3.80 7.32 2.62
C TYR A 76 -4.54 6.88 1.37
N ASP A 77 -5.85 6.94 1.47
CA ASP A 77 -6.82 6.64 0.45
C ASP A 77 -7.54 7.93 0.06
N ASP A 78 -7.49 8.25 -1.24
CA ASP A 78 -8.13 9.43 -1.79
C ASP A 78 -9.66 9.29 -1.85
N LEU A 79 -10.19 8.06 -1.83
CA LEU A 79 -11.62 7.74 -1.92
C LEU A 79 -12.34 7.77 -0.56
N ASP A 80 -11.61 7.67 0.56
CA ASP A 80 -12.20 7.66 1.90
C ASP A 80 -12.71 9.07 2.30
N PRO A 81 -14.03 9.25 2.51
CA PRO A 81 -14.62 10.57 2.72
C PRO A 81 -14.40 11.15 4.13
N LEU A 82 -13.99 10.33 5.11
CA LEU A 82 -13.94 10.76 6.51
C LEU A 82 -12.57 11.32 6.90
N SER A 83 -11.56 10.46 6.91
CA SER A 83 -10.22 10.82 7.37
C SER A 83 -9.17 10.75 6.27
N LYS A 84 -9.41 10.05 5.17
CA LYS A 84 -8.44 9.67 4.13
C LYS A 84 -7.28 8.81 4.63
N TYR A 85 -6.89 8.95 5.89
CA TYR A 85 -5.88 8.13 6.53
C TYR A 85 -6.49 6.89 7.18
N ARG A 86 -5.82 5.76 7.02
CA ARG A 86 -6.16 4.48 7.62
C ARG A 86 -4.95 3.84 8.25
N CYS A 87 -5.16 3.31 9.46
CA CYS A 87 -4.13 2.58 10.18
C CYS A 87 -4.29 1.08 9.99
N TRP A 88 -3.18 0.41 9.74
CA TRP A 88 -3.11 -1.02 9.53
C TRP A 88 -2.13 -1.65 10.50
N VAL A 89 -2.51 -2.78 11.08
CA VAL A 89 -1.59 -3.67 11.77
C VAL A 89 -1.27 -4.78 10.79
N TYR A 90 0.01 -4.99 10.47
CA TYR A 90 0.43 -6.00 9.49
C TYR A 90 1.51 -6.91 10.04
N GLN A 91 1.55 -8.14 9.54
CA GLN A 91 2.55 -9.13 9.88
C GLN A 91 2.73 -10.09 8.70
N ARG A 92 3.98 -10.43 8.43
CA ARG A 92 4.30 -11.54 7.54
C ARG A 92 4.16 -12.85 8.31
N ALA A 93 3.22 -13.70 7.89
CA ALA A 93 2.94 -14.98 8.55
C ALA A 93 3.85 -16.10 8.04
N ASP A 94 4.09 -16.14 6.72
CA ASP A 94 4.94 -17.13 6.05
C ASP A 94 5.84 -16.47 4.99
N LEU A 95 6.63 -17.28 4.28
CA LEU A 95 7.47 -16.83 3.16
C LEU A 95 6.71 -16.08 2.06
N ASN A 96 5.42 -16.33 1.87
CA ASN A 96 4.60 -15.71 0.83
C ASN A 96 3.22 -15.28 1.36
N ARG A 97 3.04 -15.12 2.68
CA ARG A 97 1.72 -14.80 3.25
C ARG A 97 1.81 -13.58 4.15
N VAL A 98 0.94 -12.61 3.89
CA VAL A 98 0.85 -11.34 4.62
C VAL A 98 -0.54 -11.22 5.20
N LEU A 99 -0.59 -10.97 6.50
CA LEU A 99 -1.82 -10.70 7.22
C LEU A 99 -1.85 -9.21 7.58
N MET A 100 -2.99 -8.56 7.40
CA MET A 100 -3.16 -7.18 7.86
C MET A 100 -4.59 -6.90 8.30
N SER A 101 -4.74 -6.04 9.29
CA SER A 101 -6.03 -5.59 9.83
C SER A 101 -6.16 -4.09 9.73
N GLN A 102 -7.30 -3.61 9.22
CA GLN A 102 -7.64 -2.20 9.10
C GLN A 102 -8.34 -1.70 10.36
N ALA A 103 -7.87 -0.58 10.90
CA ALA A 103 -8.51 0.08 12.03
C ALA A 103 -9.81 0.81 11.63
N VAL A 104 -10.72 1.00 12.60
CA VAL A 104 -11.97 1.77 12.41
C VAL A 104 -11.73 3.22 12.02
N GLY A 105 -10.61 3.81 12.45
CA GLY A 105 -10.26 5.20 12.16
C GLY A 105 -8.82 5.36 11.65
N ALA A 106 -8.34 6.60 11.70
CA ALA A 106 -6.98 6.97 11.30
C ALA A 106 -5.89 6.55 12.31
N PHE A 107 -6.27 5.88 13.41
CA PHE A 107 -5.35 5.40 14.44
C PHE A 107 -5.60 3.92 14.73
N CYS A 108 -4.54 3.17 15.02
CA CYS A 108 -4.66 1.75 15.39
C CYS A 108 -5.03 1.63 16.87
N HIS A 109 -5.92 0.69 17.17
CA HIS A 109 -6.35 0.45 18.54
C HIS A 109 -5.37 -0.52 19.25
N ILE A 110 -5.16 -0.37 20.55
CA ILE A 110 -4.17 -1.17 21.30
C ILE A 110 -4.51 -2.67 21.27
N LYS A 111 -5.82 -2.99 21.27
CA LYS A 111 -6.34 -4.37 21.20
C LYS A 111 -6.38 -4.95 19.79
N GLN A 112 -6.09 -4.16 18.76
CA GLN A 112 -6.15 -4.61 17.38
C GLN A 112 -4.93 -5.50 17.09
N ASP A 113 -5.20 -6.68 16.53
CA ASP A 113 -4.19 -7.60 16.03
C ASP A 113 -4.37 -7.82 14.52
N VAL A 114 -3.41 -8.50 13.88
CA VAL A 114 -3.44 -8.80 12.43
C VAL A 114 -4.67 -9.58 11.99
N THR A 115 -5.28 -10.37 12.88
CA THR A 115 -6.49 -11.16 12.60
C THR A 115 -7.77 -10.46 13.03
N SER A 116 -7.68 -9.27 13.63
CA SER A 116 -8.86 -8.54 14.11
C SER A 116 -9.70 -8.04 12.93
N SER A 117 -10.98 -8.38 12.93
CA SER A 117 -11.96 -7.96 11.92
C SER A 117 -13.19 -7.25 12.52
N ASN A 118 -13.28 -7.17 13.85
CA ASN A 118 -14.44 -6.65 14.55
C ASN A 118 -14.18 -5.27 15.20
N PHE A 119 -15.20 -4.41 15.19
CA PHE A 119 -15.12 -3.06 15.76
C PHE A 119 -14.83 -3.05 17.26
N THR A 120 -15.21 -4.12 17.98
CA THR A 120 -14.93 -4.28 19.42
C THR A 120 -13.45 -4.39 19.73
N GLU A 121 -12.67 -4.90 18.78
CA GLU A 121 -11.21 -5.00 18.85
C GLU A 121 -10.53 -3.75 18.27
N GLY A 122 -11.31 -2.88 17.61
CA GLY A 122 -10.86 -1.67 16.96
C GLY A 122 -10.55 -1.84 15.46
N ALA A 123 -10.96 -2.96 14.87
CA ALA A 123 -10.78 -3.25 13.44
C ALA A 123 -12.09 -3.23 12.65
N VAL A 124 -12.00 -3.08 11.33
CA VAL A 124 -13.14 -3.17 10.41
C VAL A 124 -12.97 -4.32 9.42
N VAL A 125 -11.74 -4.54 8.97
CA VAL A 125 -11.41 -5.52 7.94
C VAL A 125 -10.13 -6.24 8.35
N ALA A 126 -10.07 -7.54 8.09
CA ALA A 126 -8.83 -8.31 8.12
C ALA A 126 -8.60 -8.89 6.71
N LEU A 127 -7.39 -8.75 6.21
CA LEU A 127 -6.93 -9.26 4.93
C LEU A 127 -5.91 -10.37 5.17
N ASP A 128 -6.09 -11.47 4.46
CA ASP A 128 -5.17 -12.59 4.42
C ASP A 128 -4.76 -12.79 2.97
N MET A 129 -3.53 -12.38 2.67
CA MET A 129 -3.05 -12.24 1.30
C MET A 129 -1.85 -13.15 1.09
N THR A 130 -1.75 -13.71 -0.12
CA THR A 130 -0.63 -14.53 -0.53
C THR A 130 0.14 -13.83 -1.64
N GLU A 131 1.41 -13.50 -1.39
CA GLU A 131 2.33 -12.89 -2.35
C GLU A 131 2.60 -13.87 -3.52
N TYR A 132 2.20 -13.49 -4.73
CA TYR A 132 2.49 -14.27 -5.95
C TYR A 132 3.82 -13.88 -6.63
N GLU A 133 4.39 -12.73 -6.25
CA GLU A 133 5.54 -12.05 -6.85
C GLU A 133 6.82 -12.92 -6.98
N ARG A 134 7.00 -14.00 -6.19
CA ARG A 134 8.23 -14.82 -6.27
C ARG A 134 8.32 -15.78 -7.45
N GLU A 135 7.21 -16.17 -8.08
CA GLU A 135 7.23 -17.11 -9.22
C GLU A 135 7.43 -16.41 -10.57
N ARG A 136 7.10 -15.10 -10.65
CA ARG A 136 7.08 -14.29 -11.89
C ARG A 136 7.42 -12.82 -11.63
N ASP A 137 8.51 -12.60 -10.90
CA ASP A 137 8.92 -11.31 -10.32
C ASP A 137 9.11 -10.20 -11.37
N GLN A 138 8.24 -9.19 -11.35
CA GLN A 138 8.39 -7.96 -12.12
C GLN A 138 8.64 -6.74 -11.22
N CYS A 139 8.37 -6.86 -9.90
CA CYS A 139 8.54 -5.81 -8.89
C CYS A 139 8.73 -6.41 -7.47
N PRO A 140 9.97 -6.70 -7.05
CA PRO A 140 10.20 -7.31 -5.74
C PRO A 140 9.80 -6.37 -4.60
N MET A 141 8.92 -6.84 -3.71
CA MET A 141 8.53 -6.08 -2.53
C MET A 141 9.71 -5.91 -1.57
N HIS A 142 10.03 -4.65 -1.27
CA HIS A 142 11.03 -4.32 -0.26
C HIS A 142 10.39 -4.42 1.13
N PHE A 143 10.87 -5.36 1.94
CA PHE A 143 10.41 -5.50 3.32
C PHE A 143 11.28 -4.67 4.26
N ASP A 144 10.69 -3.64 4.87
CA ASP A 144 11.27 -2.88 5.98
C ASP A 144 10.39 -3.06 7.22
N ASP A 145 11.00 -3.43 8.35
CA ASP A 145 10.29 -3.68 9.59
C ASP A 145 10.11 -2.42 10.46
N GLY A 146 10.59 -1.26 9.98
CA GLY A 146 10.44 0.02 10.68
C GLY A 146 11.26 0.12 11.96
N SER A 147 12.27 -0.74 12.12
CA SER A 147 13.15 -0.75 13.29
C SER A 147 14.04 0.50 13.38
N ASN A 148 14.40 1.11 12.24
CA ASN A 148 15.17 2.34 12.19
C ASN A 148 14.50 3.42 11.32
N PRO A 149 13.64 4.28 11.91
CA PRO A 149 12.93 5.33 11.16
C PRO A 149 13.84 6.46 10.65
N TRP A 150 15.11 6.49 11.07
CA TRP A 150 16.09 7.50 10.67
C TRP A 150 16.99 7.07 9.51
N LEU A 151 16.84 5.82 9.03
CA LEU A 151 17.58 5.31 7.89
C LEU A 151 17.07 6.01 6.62
N GLN A 152 17.92 6.79 5.97
CA GLN A 152 17.59 7.42 4.69
C GLN A 152 17.68 6.37 3.58
N THR A 153 16.55 5.78 3.22
CA THR A 153 16.37 5.04 1.97
C THR A 153 16.01 6.01 0.84
N GLU A 154 16.05 5.55 -0.42
CA GLU A 154 15.83 6.39 -1.62
C GLU A 154 14.44 7.04 -1.69
N SER A 155 13.52 6.72 -0.76
CA SER A 155 12.25 7.40 -0.58
C SER A 155 12.41 8.63 0.34
N PHE A 156 12.28 9.82 -0.23
CA PHE A 156 12.32 11.11 0.48
C PHE A 156 11.36 11.13 1.69
N ILE A 157 11.89 10.90 2.89
CA ILE A 157 11.15 11.01 4.15
C ILE A 157 10.76 12.48 4.33
N LYS A 158 9.45 12.77 4.27
CA LYS A 158 8.90 14.08 4.66
C LYS A 158 8.87 14.14 6.18
N ILE A 159 9.93 14.70 6.78
CA ILE A 159 9.94 15.02 8.21
C ILE A 159 8.96 16.17 8.44
N PHE A 160 7.91 15.92 9.25
CA PHE A 160 6.98 16.97 9.67
C PHE A 160 7.56 17.72 10.85
N ASP A 161 8.13 18.89 10.61
CA ASP A 161 8.55 19.82 11.66
C ASP A 161 7.31 20.53 12.23
N TRP A 162 6.88 20.10 13.41
CA TRP A 162 5.81 20.77 14.16
C TRP A 162 6.37 22.03 14.83
N ASP A 163 6.56 23.10 14.06
CA ASP A 163 7.06 24.40 14.56
C ASP A 163 5.93 25.17 15.31
N PHE A 164 5.38 24.59 16.39
CA PHE A 164 4.37 25.25 17.22
C PHE A 164 4.96 26.28 18.21
N PHE A 165 6.29 26.42 18.32
CA PHE A 165 6.92 27.24 19.37
C PHE A 165 8.06 28.18 18.95
N LYS A 166 8.29 28.47 17.66
CA LYS A 166 9.22 29.57 17.29
C LYS A 166 8.51 30.92 17.27
N SER A 167 8.04 31.32 18.46
CA SER A 167 7.71 32.71 18.77
C SER A 167 9.01 33.53 18.84
N SER A 168 9.27 34.26 17.76
CA SER A 168 10.01 35.54 17.71
C SER A 168 11.12 35.79 18.73
N THR A 169 12.38 35.61 18.33
CA THR A 169 13.48 36.48 18.79
C THR A 169 14.61 36.45 17.76
N SER A 170 14.66 37.46 16.90
CA SER A 170 15.84 37.70 16.05
C SER A 170 16.96 38.28 16.92
N PRO A 171 18.16 37.67 16.99
CA PRO A 171 19.27 38.25 17.72
C PRO A 171 19.82 39.46 16.94
N ILE A 172 19.85 40.61 17.59
CA ILE A 172 20.49 41.85 17.12
C ILE A 172 21.99 41.57 16.95
N LYS A 173 22.50 41.70 15.72
CA LYS A 173 23.95 41.70 15.44
C LYS A 173 24.50 43.08 15.77
N THR A 174 25.26 43.17 16.85
CA THR A 174 26.08 44.35 17.16
C THR A 174 27.48 44.13 16.60
N THR A 175 27.82 44.84 15.53
CA THR A 175 29.18 44.86 14.97
C THR A 175 30.01 45.88 15.76
N LEU A 176 31.03 45.42 16.48
CA LEU A 176 32.07 46.30 17.05
C LEU A 176 33.28 46.27 16.11
N GLN A 177 33.53 47.40 15.45
CA GLN A 177 34.80 47.70 14.80
C GLN A 177 35.73 48.37 15.81
N MET A 178 36.95 47.85 15.93
CA MET A 178 38.15 48.62 16.22
C MET A 178 39.30 48.05 15.40
#